data_AF-J7QVI4-F1
#
_entry.id   AF-J7QVI4-F1
#
_cell.length_a   1.000
_cell.length_b   1.000
_cell.length_c   1.000
_cell.angle_alpha   90.00
_cell.angle_beta   90.00
_cell.angle_gamma   90.00
#
_symmetry.space_group_name_H-M   'P 1'
#
loop_
_entity.id
_entity.type
_entity.pdbx_description
1 polymer ?
#
loop_
_entity_poly.entity_id
_entity_poly.type
_entity_poly.pdbx_seq_one_letter_code
_entity_poly.pdbx_strand_id
1 'polypeptide(L)' 'MARLIVSLLAQADTADILIDLRDKAGRAVSRAYAAAFEKLYERLMQHPDSGAPRPPLGSMSALA' A
#
# COMPACT_ATOMS: atom_id res chain seq x y z
N MET A 1 5.49 10.81 13.76
CA MET A 1 5.76 10.48 12.35
C MET A 1 6.59 9.20 12.34
N ALA A 2 6.13 8.17 11.64
CA ALA A 2 6.79 6.86 11.56
C ALA A 2 7.56 6.72 10.24
N ARG A 3 8.64 5.93 10.27
CA ARG A 3 9.32 5.50 9.04
C ARG A 3 8.51 4.38 8.41
N LEU A 4 7.99 4.61 7.20
CA LEU A 4 7.33 3.57 6.42
C LEU A 4 8.37 2.81 5.59
N ILE A 5 8.34 1.47 5.69
CA ILE A 5 9.14 0.58 4.84
C ILE A 5 8.16 -0.28 4.05
N VAL A 6 8.23 -0.21 2.73
CA VAL A 6 7.44 -1.04 1.82
C VAL A 6 8.33 -2.18 1.32
N SER A 7 7.91 -3.43 1.52
CA SER A 7 8.68 -4.59 1.08
C SER A 7 8.76 -4.65 -0.44
N LEU A 8 9.78 -5.33 -0.98
CA LEU A 8 9.93 -5.53 -2.42
C LEU A 8 8.72 -6.26 -3.02
N LEU A 9 8.13 -7.21 -2.29
CA LEU A 9 6.91 -7.91 -2.72
C LEU A 9 5.73 -6.95 -2.83
N ALA A 10 5.50 -6.10 -1.83
CA ALA A 10 4.40 -5.12 -1.89
C ALA A 10 4.58 -4.07 -3.00
N GLN A 11 5.84 -3.72 -3.34
CA GLN A 11 6.14 -2.87 -4.49
C GLN A 11 5.78 -3.57 -5.81
N ALA A 12 6.13 -4.86 -5.95
CA ALA A 12 5.75 -5.67 -7.10
C ALA A 12 4.22 -5.79 -7.22
N ASP A 13 3.52 -6.09 -6.11
CA ASP A 13 2.06 -6.16 -6.07
C ASP A 13 1.42 -4.85 -6.57
N THR A 14 1.95 -3.70 -6.13
CA THR A 14 1.47 -2.38 -6.57
C THR A 14 1.69 -2.19 -8.07
N ALA A 15 2.85 -2.57 -8.61
CA ALA A 15 3.14 -2.45 -10.03
C ALA A 15 2.19 -3.32 -10.87
N ASP A 16 1.94 -4.57 -10.45
CA ASP A 16 1.06 -5.50 -11.13
C ASP A 16 -0.39 -5.00 -11.14
N ILE A 17 -0.89 -4.50 -10.00
CA ILE A 17 -2.22 -3.88 -9.91
C ILE A 17 -2.35 -2.69 -10.88
N LEU A 18 -1.33 -1.84 -10.94
CA LEU A 18 -1.37 -0.64 -11.79
C LEU A 18 -1.32 -0.97 -13.28
N ILE A 19 -0.56 -2.01 -13.67
CA ILE A 19 -0.54 -2.55 -15.03
C ILE A 19 -1.92 -3.11 -15.38
N ASP A 20 -2.49 -3.97 -14.54
CA ASP A 20 -3.81 -4.57 -14.77
C ASP A 20 -4.92 -3.51 -14.87
N LEU A 21 -4.90 -2.52 -13.98
CA LEU A 21 -5.84 -1.40 -14.02
C LEU A 21 -5.69 -0.56 -15.28
N ARG A 22 -4.47 -0.33 -15.75
CA ARG A 22 -4.23 0.41 -16.99
C ARG A 22 -4.83 -0.35 -18.17
N ASP A 23 -4.64 -1.65 -18.20
CA ASP A 23 -5.04 -2.49 -19.33
C ASP A 23 -6.57 -2.70 -19.34
N LYS A 24 -7.23 -2.75 -18.19
CA LYS A 24 -8.69 -2.93 -18.07
C LYS A 24 -9.51 -1.64 -18.02
N ALA A 25 -8.99 -0.59 -17.38
CA ALA A 25 -9.74 0.64 -17.09
C ALA A 25 -9.07 1.92 -17.63
N GLY A 26 -7.90 1.79 -18.27
CA GLY A 26 -7.19 2.88 -18.91
C GLY A 26 -6.21 3.62 -17.99
N ARG A 27 -5.35 4.42 -18.63
CA ARG A 27 -4.23 5.12 -17.97
C ARG A 27 -4.69 6.11 -16.90
N ALA A 28 -5.81 6.78 -17.11
CA ALA A 28 -6.32 7.77 -16.15
C ALA A 28 -6.68 7.13 -14.80
N VAL A 29 -7.37 5.98 -14.84
CA VAL A 29 -7.76 5.23 -13.64
C VAL A 29 -6.53 4.66 -12.93
N SER A 30 -5.63 4.01 -13.66
CA SER A 30 -4.37 3.51 -13.11
C SER A 30 -3.57 4.61 -12.41
N ARG A 31 -3.42 5.79 -13.03
CA ARG A 31 -2.73 6.94 -12.41
C ARG A 31 -3.43 7.45 -11.16
N ALA A 32 -4.75 7.54 -11.17
CA ALA A 32 -5.52 7.95 -9.99
C ALA A 32 -5.34 6.96 -8.84
N TYR A 33 -5.28 5.65 -9.14
CA TYR A 33 -5.06 4.60 -8.16
C TYR A 33 -3.63 4.64 -7.59
N ALA A 34 -2.61 4.90 -8.42
CA ALA A 34 -1.24 5.12 -7.95
C ALA A 34 -1.17 6.29 -6.95
N ALA A 35 -1.82 7.41 -7.26
CA ALA A 35 -1.88 8.56 -6.34
C ALA A 35 -2.62 8.23 -5.02
N ALA A 36 -3.55 7.27 -5.03
CA ALA A 36 -4.23 6.83 -3.81
C ALA A 36 -3.29 6.03 -2.89
N PHE A 37 -2.38 5.22 -3.44
CA PHE A 37 -1.33 4.56 -2.65
C PHE A 37 -0.40 5.57 -1.97
N GLU A 38 0.04 6.60 -2.69
CA GLU A 38 0.91 7.65 -2.10
C GLU A 38 0.22 8.37 -0.93
N LYS A 39 -1.05 8.75 -1.09
CA LYS A 39 -1.84 9.35 -0.02
C LYS A 39 -2.01 8.41 1.18
N LEU A 40 -2.15 7.10 0.93
CA LEU A 40 -2.21 6.11 1.98
C LEU A 40 -0.87 6.04 2.74
N TYR A 41 0.26 6.04 2.03
CA TYR A 41 1.60 6.01 2.64
C TYR A 41 1.84 7.24 3.51
N GLU A 42 1.51 8.44 3.01
CA GLU A 42 1.56 9.68 3.79
C GLU A 42 0.73 9.58 5.07
N ARG A 43 -0.51 9.07 4.97
CA ARG A 43 -1.40 8.89 6.12
C ARG A 43 -0.82 7.90 7.13
N LEU A 44 -0.26 6.78 6.69
CA LEU A 44 0.33 5.77 7.59
C LEU A 44 1.58 6.29 8.31
N MET A 45 2.37 7.14 7.65
CA MET A 45 3.51 7.81 8.29
C MET A 45 3.06 8.78 9.40
N GLN A 46 1.88 9.40 9.26
CA GLN A 46 1.33 10.32 10.25
C GLN A 46 0.54 9.60 11.36
N HIS A 47 -0.19 8.55 11.00
CA HIS A 47 -1.11 7.81 11.86
C HIS A 47 -0.89 6.29 11.72
N PRO A 48 0.22 5.74 12.25
CA PRO A 48 0.58 4.33 12.06
C PRO A 48 -0.47 3.35 12.62
N ASP A 49 -1.19 3.73 13.67
CA ASP A 49 -2.21 2.90 14.33
C ASP A 49 -3.61 3.08 13.73
N SER A 50 -3.74 3.77 12.59
CA SER A 50 -5.03 4.00 11.92
C SER A 50 -5.63 2.75 11.27
N GLY A 51 -4.83 1.68 11.11
CA GLY A 51 -5.30 0.39 10.63
C GLY A 51 -5.85 -0.47 11.76
N ALA A 52 -7.03 -1.06 11.56
CA ALA A 52 -7.57 -2.03 12.51
C ALA A 52 -6.65 -3.27 12.57
N PRO A 53 -6.24 -3.73 13.77
CA PRO A 53 -5.49 -4.97 13.91
C PRO A 53 -6.22 -6.15 13.29
N ARG A 54 -5.49 -7.06 12.64
CA ARG A 54 -6.05 -8.30 12.06
C ARG A 54 -5.32 -9.55 12.58
N PRO A 55 -5.46 -9.89 13.87
CA PRO A 55 -4.72 -11.00 14.50
C PRO A 55 -4.81 -12.34 13.75
N PRO A 56 -5.97 -12.74 13.16
CA PRO A 56 -6.05 -14.00 12.42
C PRO A 56 -5.20 -14.06 11.16
N LEU A 57 -4.79 -12.92 10.59
CA LEU A 57 -3.91 -12.86 9.41
C LEU A 57 -2.42 -12.98 9.77
N GLY A 58 -2.12 -13.27 11.04
CA GLY A 58 -0.80 -13.28 11.62
C GLY A 58 -0.61 -12.12 12.60
N SER A 59 -0.01 -12.43 13.74
CA SER A 59 0.50 -11.43 14.68
C SER A 59 1.90 -10.98 14.21
N MET A 60 2.01 -9.94 13.39
CA MET A 60 3.32 -9.36 13.10
C MET A 60 3.81 -8.50 14.27
N SER A 61 4.43 -9.16 15.25
CA SER A 61 5.68 -8.67 15.83
C SER A 61 6.79 -9.55 15.26
N ALA A 62 7.30 -9.19 14.09
CA ALA A 62 8.45 -9.87 13.47
C ALA A 62 9.41 -8.83 12.91
N LEU A 63 9.79 -7.86 13.75
CA LEU A 63 11.01 -7.07 13.66
C LEU A 63 11.44 -6.79 15.11
N ALA A 64 12.08 -7.78 15.73
CA ALA A 64 12.94 -7.61 16.89
C ALA A 64 14.39 -7.65 16.41
#